data_AF-A0A1H8MT06-F1
#
_entry.id   AF-A0A1H8MT06-F1
#
_cell.length_a   1.000
_cell.length_b   1.000
_cell.length_c   1.000
_cell.angle_alpha   90.00
_cell.angle_beta   90.00
_cell.angle_gamma   90.00
#
_symmetry.space_group_name_H-M   'P 1'
#
loop_
_entity.id
_entity.type
_entity.pdbx_description
1 polymer ?
#
loop_
_entity_poly.entity_id
_entity_poly.type
_entity_poly.pdbx_seq_one_letter_code
_entity_poly.pdbx_strand_id
1 'polypeptide(L)' 'MKSLIFAGASALALGACAYTPTPLPVTFAQTAPINPAVASPMSYSDPLAGYTYRGPTGPRDWREVNEEQTEGK' A
#
# COMPACT_ATOMS: atom_id res chain seq x y z
N MET A 1 5.23 -46.93 5.17
CA MET A 1 4.64 -45.78 4.44
C MET A 1 3.12 -45.66 4.64
N LYS A 2 2.34 -46.75 4.60
CA LYS A 2 0.86 -46.69 4.72
C LYS A 2 0.36 -46.20 6.09
N SER A 3 1.03 -46.58 7.18
CA SER A 3 0.71 -46.16 8.55
C SER A 3 0.87 -44.64 8.79
N LEU A 4 1.85 -44.01 8.14
CA LEU A 4 2.08 -42.55 8.26
C LEU A 4 0.95 -41.75 7.58
N ILE A 5 0.40 -42.28 6.49
CA ILE A 5 -0.75 -41.66 5.79
C ILE A 5 -1.99 -41.71 6.68
N PHE A 6 -2.26 -42.85 7.33
CA PHE A 6 -3.38 -42.96 8.26
C PHE A 6 -3.22 -42.08 9.49
N ALA A 7 -2.01 -42.00 10.06
CA ALA A 7 -1.74 -41.12 11.20
C ALA A 7 -1.97 -39.64 10.86
N GLY A 8 -1.51 -39.18 9.69
CA GLY A 8 -1.73 -37.82 9.21
C GLY A 8 -3.20 -37.51 8.93
N ALA A 9 -3.91 -38.44 8.29
CA ALA A 9 -5.34 -38.30 8.01
C ALA A 9 -6.17 -38.19 9.31
N SER A 10 -5.84 -38.97 10.34
CA SER A 10 -6.52 -38.92 11.64
C SER A 10 -6.30 -37.59 12.36
N ALA A 11 -5.08 -37.03 12.32
CA ALA A 11 -4.79 -35.74 12.95
C ALA A 11 -5.56 -34.59 12.28
N LEU A 12 -5.69 -34.61 10.95
CA LEU A 12 -6.47 -33.63 10.20
C LEU A 12 -7.98 -33.77 10.47
N ALA A 13 -8.50 -35.00 10.52
CA ALA A 13 -9.91 -35.25 10.81
C ALA A 13 -10.29 -34.81 12.23
N LEU A 14 -9.43 -35.06 13.23
CA LEU A 14 -9.66 -34.64 14.61
C LEU A 14 -9.49 -33.12 14.80
N GLY A 15 -8.56 -32.49 14.09
CA GLY A 15 -8.37 -31.04 14.10
C GLY A 15 -9.51 -30.27 13.42
N ALA A 16 -10.11 -30.83 12.35
CA ALA A 16 -11.25 -30.22 11.65
C ALA A 16 -12.55 -30.22 12.46
N CYS A 17 -12.68 -31.14 13.42
CA CYS A 17 -13.83 -31.21 14.34
C CYS A 17 -13.63 -30.37 15.61
N ALA A 18 -12.45 -29.76 15.81
CA ALA A 18 -12.23 -28.88 16.94
C ALA A 18 -13.00 -27.57 16.72
N TYR A 19 -14.11 -27.39 17.46
CA TYR A 19 -14.92 -26.17 17.48
C TYR A 19 -14.20 -24.97 18.10
N THR A 20 -12.87 -25.01 18.30
CA THR A 20 -12.14 -23.85 18.81
C THR A 20 -12.10 -22.81 17.69
N PRO A 21 -12.87 -21.70 17.78
CA PRO A 21 -12.77 -20.65 16.79
C PRO A 21 -11.35 -20.12 16.86
N THR A 22 -10.68 -19.97 15.71
CA THR A 22 -9.44 -19.19 15.68
C THR A 22 -9.77 -17.83 16.29
N PRO A 23 -9.14 -17.44 17.41
CA PRO A 23 -9.46 -16.17 18.03
C PRO A 23 -9.23 -15.09 16.97
N LEU A 24 -10.30 -14.35 16.65
CA LEU A 24 -10.17 -13.20 15.78
C LEU A 24 -9.13 -12.26 16.40
N PRO A 25 -8.29 -11.59 15.58
CA PRO A 25 -7.37 -10.60 16.11
C PRO A 25 -8.15 -9.61 16.96
N VAL A 26 -7.62 -9.31 18.15
CA VAL A 26 -8.22 -8.34 19.09
C VAL A 26 -8.14 -6.93 18.49
N THR A 27 -9.09 -6.58 17.63
CA THR A 27 -9.19 -5.24 17.02
C THR A 27 -9.46 -4.16 18.05
N PHE A 28 -9.94 -4.52 19.24
CA PHE A 28 -10.13 -3.59 20.36
C PHE A 28 -8.82 -2.92 20.82
N ALA A 29 -7.66 -3.56 20.59
CA ALA A 29 -6.35 -2.97 20.84
C ALA A 29 -5.88 -2.03 19.72
N GLN A 30 -6.55 -2.02 18.56
CA GLN A 30 -6.25 -1.14 17.43
C GLN A 30 -6.87 0.25 17.60
N THR A 31 -6.89 0.77 18.83
CA THR A 31 -7.31 2.14 19.15
C THR A 31 -6.18 3.15 18.97
N ALA A 32 -4.95 2.71 18.68
CA ALA A 32 -3.79 3.59 18.51
C ALA A 32 -4.04 4.81 17.58
N PRO A 33 -4.76 4.70 16.43
CA PRO A 33 -5.00 5.85 15.57
C PRO A 33 -6.00 6.88 16.14
N ILE A 34 -6.88 6.45 17.05
CA ILE A 34 -7.95 7.28 17.62
C ILE A 34 -7.73 7.62 19.11
N ASN A 35 -6.72 7.02 19.75
CA ASN A 35 -6.38 7.25 21.14
C ASN A 35 -5.56 8.55 21.25
N PRO A 36 -6.12 9.64 21.80
CA PRO A 36 -5.44 10.93 21.89
C PRO A 36 -4.22 10.92 22.83
N ALA A 37 -4.07 9.89 23.66
CA ALA A 37 -2.89 9.72 24.52
C ALA A 37 -1.69 9.08 23.80
N VAL A 38 -1.91 8.47 22.62
CA VAL A 38 -0.88 7.80 21.80
C VAL A 38 -0.71 8.51 20.46
N ALA A 39 -1.80 9.01 19.89
CA ALA A 39 -1.78 9.84 18.70
C ALA A 39 -1.22 11.22 19.04
N SER A 40 -0.07 11.56 18.49
CA SER A 40 0.38 12.95 18.45
C SER A 40 -0.69 13.81 17.78
N PRO A 41 -0.97 15.04 18.28
CA PRO A 41 -1.87 15.95 17.58
C PRO A 41 -1.33 16.16 16.17
N MET A 42 -2.02 15.59 15.18
CA MET A 42 -1.67 15.74 13.78
C MET A 42 -2.17 17.13 13.36
N SER A 43 -1.27 18.10 13.33
CA SER A 43 -1.58 19.38 12.69
C SER A 43 -1.78 19.12 11.20
N TYR A 44 -2.91 19.58 10.67
CA TYR A 44 -3.16 19.52 9.24
C TYR A 44 -2.08 20.33 8.50
N SER A 45 -1.34 19.66 7.63
CA SER A 45 -0.42 20.28 6.68
C SER A 45 -1.03 20.13 5.30
N ASP A 46 -1.16 21.23 4.56
CA ASP A 46 -1.66 21.20 3.20
C ASP A 46 -0.69 20.38 2.31
N PRO A 47 -1.14 19.22 1.75
CA PRO A 47 -0.29 18.37 0.93
C PRO A 47 0.07 19.03 -0.42
N LEU A 48 -0.62 20.10 -0.78
CA LEU A 48 -0.37 20.89 -1.99
C LEU A 48 0.38 22.19 -1.68
N ALA A 49 0.84 22.41 -0.44
CA ALA A 49 1.64 23.58 -0.10
C ALA A 49 2.89 23.65 -1.00
N GLY A 50 3.00 24.72 -1.79
CA GLY A 50 4.09 24.92 -2.75
C GLY A 50 3.95 24.14 -4.07
N TYR A 51 2.86 23.40 -4.26
CA TYR A 51 2.61 22.72 -5.52
C TYR A 51 2.36 23.72 -6.65
N THR A 52 3.11 23.57 -7.74
CA THR A 52 2.87 24.28 -9.00
C THR A 52 2.65 23.26 -10.09
N TYR A 53 1.49 23.29 -10.73
CA TYR A 53 1.18 22.42 -11.85
C TYR A 53 2.07 22.73 -13.05
N ARG A 54 2.71 21.70 -13.61
CA ARG A 54 3.35 21.76 -14.94
C ARG A 54 2.78 20.65 -15.81
N GLY A 55 1.78 20.99 -16.59
CA GLY A 55 1.26 20.09 -17.63
C GLY A 55 2.23 20.01 -18.81
N PRO A 56 2.08 19.00 -19.68
CA PRO A 56 2.73 19.01 -20.98
C PRO A 56 2.27 20.26 -21.74
N THR A 57 3.16 21.24 -21.86
CA THR A 57 3.06 22.23 -22.93
C THR A 57 3.33 21.44 -24.21
N GLY A 58 2.44 21.52 -25.20
CA GLY A 58 2.57 20.75 -26.44
C GLY A 58 3.96 20.86 -27.07
N PRO A 59 4.31 19.98 -28.03
CA PRO A 59 5.58 20.10 -28.72
C PRO A 59 5.74 21.54 -29.26
N ARG A 60 6.89 22.15 -28.99
CA ARG A 60 7.26 23.45 -29.60
C ARG A 60 7.13 23.34 -31.11
N ASP A 61 6.83 24.45 -31.80
CA ASP A 61 6.81 24.45 -33.26
C ASP A 61 8.17 23.95 -33.78
N TRP A 62 8.14 22.87 -34.56
CA TRP A 62 9.35 22.23 -35.05
C TRP A 62 10.15 23.15 -35.99
N ARG A 63 9.51 24.14 -36.62
CA ARG A 63 10.21 25.11 -37.48
C ARG A 63 11.13 26.03 -36.68
N GLU A 64 10.63 26.56 -35.56
CA GLU A 64 11.41 27.42 -34.67
C GLU A 64 12.62 26.66 -34.11
N VAL A 65 12.41 25.42 -33.70
CA VAL A 65 13.48 24.55 -33.19
C VAL A 65 14.56 24.30 -34.26
N ASN A 66 14.17 24.10 -35.52
CA ASN A 66 15.12 23.92 -36.62
C ASN A 66 15.94 25.19 -36.93
N GLU A 67 15.33 26.37 -36.83
CA GLU A 67 16.05 27.64 -36.99
C GLU A 67 17.07 27.85 -35.86
N GLU A 68 16.70 27.58 -34.60
CA GLU A 68 17.62 27.62 -33.45
C GLU A 68 18.81 26.66 -33.60
N GLN A 69 18.58 25.50 -34.22
CA GLN A 69 19.60 24.46 -34.42
C GLN A 69 20.37 24.59 -35.75
N THR A 70 20.16 25.66 -36.51
CA THR A 70 20.92 25.88 -37.75
C THR A 70 22.37 26.20 -37.42
N GLU A 71 23.29 25.33 -37.88
CA GLU A 71 24.73 25.54 -37.75
C GLU A 71 25.21 26.61 -38.73
N GLY A 72 26.01 27.57 -38.23
CA GLY A 72 26.64 28.61 -39.03
C GLY A 72 25.84 29.91 -39.08
N LYS A 73 26.17 30.83 -38.17
CA LYS A 73 26.01 32.27 -38.41
C LYS A 73 27.31 32.85 -38.94
#